data_AF-A0A530AGF1-F1
#
_entry.id   AF-A0A530AGF1-F1
#
_cell.length_a   1.000
_cell.length_b   1.000
_cell.length_c   1.000
_cell.angle_alpha   90.00
_cell.angle_beta   90.00
_cell.angle_gamma   90.00
#
_symmetry.space_group_name_H-M   'P 1'
#
loop_
_entity.id
_entity.type
_entity.pdbx_description
1 polymer ?
#
loop_
_entity_poly.entity_id
_entity_poly.type
_entity_poly.pdbx_seq_one_letter_code
_entity_poly.pdbx_strand_id
1 'polypeptide(L)' 'GFGIMVGCMVGTSLAMAPAVLLAQDADFVDLDGPLLLARDREPGLVYQGSLVSPPNRELWG' A
#
# COMPACT_ATOMS: atom_id res chain seq x y z
N GLY A 1 -5.29 -24.80 -2.37
CA GLY A 1 -4.30 -24.13 -3.22
C GLY A 1 -3.20 -23.56 -2.33
N PHE A 2 -2.33 -22.72 -2.88
CA PHE A 2 -1.41 -21.91 -2.08
C PHE A 2 -2.15 -20.70 -1.50
N GLY A 3 -1.67 -20.20 -0.36
CA GLY A 3 -2.06 -18.88 0.12
C GLY A 3 -1.31 -17.78 -0.63
N ILE A 4 -1.91 -16.60 -0.72
CA ILE A 4 -1.39 -15.45 -1.47
C ILE A 4 -0.93 -14.35 -0.51
N MET A 5 0.28 -13.85 -0.75
CA MET A 5 0.82 -12.67 -0.05
C MET A 5 1.10 -11.57 -1.07
N VAL A 6 0.66 -10.35 -0.76
CA VAL A 6 1.01 -9.13 -1.51
C VAL A 6 1.94 -8.30 -0.66
N GLY A 7 3.21 -8.21 -1.07
CA GLY A 7 4.24 -7.44 -0.38
C GLY A 7 4.75 -6.27 -1.20
N CYS A 8 5.70 -5.52 -0.62
CA CYS A 8 6.36 -4.41 -1.28
C CYS A 8 7.87 -4.34 -1.01
N MET A 9 8.55 -3.46 -1.75
CA MET A 9 9.87 -2.94 -1.37
C MET A 9 9.66 -1.61 -0.63
N VAL A 10 10.71 -1.12 0.05
CA VAL A 10 10.70 0.24 0.62
C VAL A 10 10.53 1.26 -0.52
N GLY A 11 9.38 1.93 -0.55
CA GLY A 11 8.98 2.84 -1.62
C GLY A 11 7.82 3.73 -1.21
N THR A 12 7.52 4.74 -2.02
CA THR A 12 6.49 5.75 -1.72
C THR A 12 5.06 5.20 -1.86
N SER A 13 4.06 5.93 -1.33
CA SER A 13 2.64 5.60 -1.47
C SER A 13 2.20 5.32 -2.91
N LEU A 14 2.83 5.96 -3.91
CA LEU A 14 2.54 5.74 -5.31
C LEU A 14 2.83 4.29 -5.76
N ALA A 15 3.86 3.65 -5.22
CA ALA A 15 4.19 2.26 -5.54
C ALA A 15 3.22 1.28 -4.87
N MET A 16 2.73 1.64 -3.68
CA MET A 16 1.76 0.82 -2.93
C MET A 16 0.35 0.93 -3.51
N ALA A 17 -0.03 2.08 -4.09
CA ALA A 17 -1.37 2.35 -4.58
C ALA A 17 -1.98 1.26 -5.48
N PRO A 18 -1.30 0.78 -6.56
CA PRO A 18 -1.82 -0.34 -7.34
C PRO A 18 -1.85 -1.66 -6.55
N ALA A 19 -0.92 -1.88 -5.63
CA ALA A 19 -0.85 -3.11 -4.85
C ALA A 19 -2.04 -3.25 -3.88
N VAL A 20 -2.65 -2.14 -3.43
CA VAL A 20 -3.87 -2.14 -2.61
C VAL A 20 -5.04 -2.82 -3.34
N LEU A 21 -5.08 -2.77 -4.68
CA LEU A 21 -6.11 -3.47 -5.47
C LEU A 21 -5.93 -4.99 -5.41
N LEU A 22 -4.69 -5.47 -5.52
CA LEU A 22 -4.38 -6.90 -5.43
C LEU A 22 -4.52 -7.44 -4.00
N ALA A 23 -4.26 -6.58 -3.01
CA ALA A 23 -4.31 -6.92 -1.59
C ALA A 23 -5.70 -7.31 -1.08
N GLN A 24 -6.79 -6.97 -1.80
CA GLN A 24 -8.15 -7.30 -1.37
C GLN A 24 -8.43 -8.81 -1.34
N ASP A 25 -7.74 -9.58 -2.19
CA ASP A 25 -7.91 -11.02 -2.32
C ASP A 25 -6.70 -11.80 -1.77
N ALA A 26 -5.80 -11.13 -1.04
CA ALA A 26 -4.61 -11.74 -0.46
C ALA A 26 -4.87 -12.22 0.98
N ASP A 27 -4.27 -13.34 1.37
CA ASP A 27 -4.31 -13.84 2.75
C ASP A 27 -3.43 -13.00 3.69
N PHE A 28 -2.34 -12.44 3.15
CA PHE A 28 -1.41 -11.57 3.87
C PHE A 28 -0.99 -10.36 3.03
N VAL A 29 -0.84 -9.22 3.68
CA VAL A 29 -0.53 -7.95 3.02
C VAL A 29 0.59 -7.24 3.79
N ASP A 30 1.63 -6.86 3.07
CA ASP A 30 2.78 -6.09 3.58
C ASP A 30 3.04 -4.88 2.65
N LEU A 31 2.31 -3.79 2.91
CA LEU A 31 2.35 -2.54 2.13
C LEU A 31 2.76 -1.35 3.00
N ASP A 32 3.75 -1.55 3.87
CA ASP A 32 4.22 -0.57 4.86
C ASP A 32 5.40 0.29 4.37
N GLY A 33 5.91 0.05 3.16
CA GLY A 33 7.06 0.75 2.59
C GLY A 33 7.08 2.27 2.80
N PRO A 34 5.96 3.01 2.63
CA PRO A 34 5.91 4.45 2.86
C PRO A 34 6.11 4.85 4.32
N LEU A 35 5.69 4.01 5.28
CA LEU A 35 5.84 4.26 6.72
C LEU A 35 7.30 4.19 7.17
N LEU A 36 8.16 3.54 6.37
CA LEU A 36 9.60 3.43 6.62
C LEU A 36 10.38 4.62 6.02
N LEU A 37 9.74 5.47 5.23
CA LEU A 37 10.37 6.65 4.63
C LEU A 37 10.32 7.85 5.58
N ALA A 38 11.41 8.62 5.62
CA ALA A 38 11.42 9.91 6.33
C ALA A 38 10.49 10.96 5.70
N ARG A 39 10.17 10.79 4.41
CA ARG A 39 9.22 11.62 3.67
C ARG A 39 8.58 10.80 2.56
N ASP A 40 7.26 10.80 2.54
CA ASP A 40 6.46 10.23 1.45
C ASP A 40 5.83 11.34 0.59
N ARG A 41 5.03 10.95 -0.42
CA ARG A 41 4.27 11.86 -1.28
C ARG A 41 3.08 12.50 -0.56
N GLU A 42 2.68 13.66 -1.05
CA GLU A 42 1.48 14.37 -0.63
C GLU A 42 0.61 14.70 -1.87
N PRO A 43 -0.64 14.22 -1.94
CA PRO A 43 -1.26 13.26 -1.02
C PRO A 43 -0.58 11.87 -1.09
N GLY A 44 -0.56 11.17 0.04
CA GLY A 44 -0.10 9.78 0.17
C GLY A 44 -1.26 8.83 0.49
N LEU A 45 -0.96 7.53 0.64
CA LEU A 45 -1.93 6.57 1.14
C LEU A 45 -2.25 6.86 2.61
N VAL A 46 -3.50 6.59 2.97
CA VAL A 46 -3.98 6.78 4.34
C VAL A 46 -3.84 5.48 5.10
N TYR A 47 -2.99 5.50 6.12
CA TYR A 47 -2.79 4.41 7.06
C TYR A 47 -3.48 4.72 8.38
N GLN A 48 -4.22 3.75 8.92
CA GLN A 48 -4.85 3.83 10.24
C GLN A 48 -4.63 2.53 11.00
N GLY A 49 -3.69 2.52 11.94
CA GLY A 49 -3.26 1.29 12.61
C GLY A 49 -2.70 0.31 11.58
N SER A 50 -3.27 -0.91 11.53
CA SER A 50 -2.89 -1.95 10.56
C SER A 50 -3.72 -1.92 9.26
N LEU A 51 -4.51 -0.87 9.03
CA LEU A 51 -5.34 -0.72 7.84
C LEU A 51 -4.71 0.30 6.88
N VAL A 52 -4.77 0.00 5.59
CA VAL A 52 -4.45 0.92 4.49
C VAL A 52 -5.70 1.17 3.66
N SER A 53 -6.02 2.44 3.39
CA SER A 53 -7.19 2.81 2.59
C SER A 53 -6.87 2.74 1.09
N PRO A 54 -7.89 2.54 0.22
CA PRO A 54 -7.72 2.68 -1.23
C PRO A 54 -7.10 4.03 -1.62
N PRO A 55 -6.28 4.08 -2.69
CA PRO A 55 -5.67 5.33 -3.13
C PRO A 55 -6.73 6.33 -3.60
N ASN A 56 -6.49 7.62 -3.34
CA ASN A 56 -7.23 8.69 -3.99
C ASN A 56 -6.71 8.88 -5.43
N ARG A 57 -7.55 9.44 -6.30
CA ARG A 57 -7.20 9.69 -7.72
C ARG A 57 -6.07 10.72 -7.88
N GLU A 58 -5.92 11.60 -6.90
CA GLU A 58 -4.83 12.58 -6.89
C GLU A 58 -3.46 11.93 -6.68
N LEU A 59 -3.40 10.79 -5.97
CA LEU A 59 -2.20 9.97 -5.85
C LEU A 59 -2.02 9.05 -7.07
N TRP A 60 -3.04 8.24 -7.36
CA TRP A 60 -2.97 7.22 -8.41
C TRP A 60 -4.37 6.69 -8.80
N GLY A 61 -4.64 6.64 -10.12
CA GLY A 61 -5.92 6.19 -10.70
C GLY A 61 -6.97 7.29 -10.87
#